data_AF-A0A3E2BQ18-F1
#
_entry.id   AF-A0A3E2BQ18-F1
#
_cell.length_a   1.000
_cell.length_b   1.000
_cell.length_c   1.000
_cell.angle_alpha   90.00
_cell.angle_beta   90.00
_cell.angle_gamma   90.00
#
_symmetry.space_group_name_H-M   'P 1'
#
loop_
_entity.id
_entity.type
_entity.pdbx_description
1 polymer ?
#
loop_
_entity_poly.entity_id
_entity_poly.type
_entity_poly.pdbx_seq_one_letter_code
_entity_poly.pdbx_strand_id
1 'polypeptide(L)'
;MKTISPPKRFYLDDNQFSFTEKLWPREIYIIGGFSVDYDKEKELEQKIIAVKQRFGLEKRHPVKWNLKDLRKYYADNDEEKLFKSLMSVSDEIRLDLLKILSENDLDISAFVSAIVRLKRKDRPGISYQRCLTNLLQRLAMNTVPTDHYHSVFLDFFKEDSSEIAACYSYGFHFGKDREGNIYNAGPLADKGFSQCLYFGKTIFNQFLQLADIVTGCAKDFIECCLRKREFDRVRKFFPLVMNKLYKELGTDKPFRWGLVIAPSEYYKQLEEGYAQLIGSSAKSVVDKEGEHGSRDK
;
A
#
# COMPACT_ATOMS: atom_id res chain seq x y z
N MET A 1 5.08 -34.57 -5.69
CA MET A 1 4.80 -33.47 -6.63
C MET A 1 5.05 -32.17 -5.89
N LYS A 2 5.89 -31.26 -6.41
CA LYS A 2 6.01 -29.91 -5.82
C LYS A 2 4.71 -29.18 -6.13
N THR A 3 4.00 -28.72 -5.11
CA THR A 3 2.86 -27.81 -5.29
C THR A 3 3.40 -26.53 -5.89
N ILE A 4 3.01 -26.23 -7.13
CA ILE A 4 3.38 -25.00 -7.82
C ILE A 4 2.45 -23.92 -7.29
N SER A 5 2.97 -23.01 -6.48
CA SER A 5 2.21 -21.83 -6.07
C SER A 5 1.98 -20.93 -7.30
N PRO A 6 0.79 -20.32 -7.45
CA PRO A 6 0.53 -19.38 -8.53
C PRO A 6 1.48 -18.16 -8.44
N PRO A 7 1.84 -17.54 -9.58
CA PRO A 7 2.63 -16.31 -9.54
C PRO A 7 1.80 -15.17 -8.91
N LYS A 8 2.42 -14.40 -8.02
CA LYS A 8 1.86 -13.17 -7.47
C LYS A 8 1.90 -11.97 -8.45
N ARG A 9 0.86 -11.14 -8.38
CA ARG A 9 0.77 -9.80 -8.98
C ARG A 9 0.86 -8.76 -7.87
N PHE A 10 1.74 -7.79 -8.02
CA PHE A 10 1.96 -6.71 -7.07
C PHE A 10 1.47 -5.40 -7.67
N TYR A 11 0.53 -4.72 -7.01
CA TYR A 11 0.03 -3.41 -7.43
C TYR A 11 0.47 -2.38 -6.42
N LEU A 12 1.21 -1.38 -6.89
CA LEU A 12 1.83 -0.38 -6.03
C LEU A 12 1.48 1.02 -6.50
N ASP A 13 1.37 1.92 -5.54
CA ASP A 13 1.19 3.34 -5.75
C ASP A 13 2.21 4.12 -4.90
N ASP A 14 2.45 5.37 -5.25
CA ASP A 14 3.37 6.24 -4.55
C ASP A 14 2.67 7.37 -3.80
N ASN A 15 3.33 7.87 -2.76
CA ASN A 15 2.87 9.05 -2.06
C ASN A 15 4.05 9.82 -1.46
N GLN A 16 3.79 11.07 -1.10
CA GLN A 16 4.78 11.89 -0.42
C GLN A 16 4.13 12.88 0.54
N PHE A 17 4.88 13.26 1.58
CA PHE A 17 4.57 14.41 2.40
C PHE A 17 5.84 15.00 3.02
N SER A 18 5.77 16.26 3.46
CA SER A 18 6.86 16.92 4.18
C SER A 18 6.48 17.12 5.64
N PHE A 19 7.43 17.17 6.57
CA PHE A 19 7.19 17.55 7.96
C PHE A 19 8.40 18.29 8.51
N THR A 20 8.28 18.92 9.68
CA THR A 20 9.41 19.60 10.33
C THR A 20 9.86 18.79 11.52
N GLU A 21 11.15 18.47 11.55
CA GLU A 21 11.79 17.79 12.68
C GLU A 21 12.81 18.74 13.30
N LYS A 22 12.55 19.16 14.55
CA LYS A 22 13.30 20.26 15.20
C LYS A 22 13.18 21.53 14.35
N LEU A 23 14.23 21.90 13.62
CA LEU A 23 14.28 23.06 12.73
C LEU A 23 14.50 22.67 11.26
N TRP A 24 14.51 21.38 10.94
CA TRP A 24 14.88 20.88 9.63
C TRP A 24 13.65 20.36 8.87
N PRO A 25 13.36 20.88 7.67
CA PRO A 25 12.29 20.36 6.84
C PRO A 25 12.70 18.97 6.33
N ARG A 26 11.86 17.98 6.61
CA ARG A 26 11.97 16.62 6.13
C ARG A 26 10.96 16.37 5.02
N GLU A 27 11.27 15.42 4.17
CA GLU A 27 10.40 14.91 3.13
C GLU A 27 10.40 13.39 3.20
N ILE A 28 9.23 12.80 3.05
CA ILE A 28 9.04 11.36 3.02
C ILE A 28 8.48 10.98 1.67
N TYR A 29 9.13 9.98 1.08
CA TYR A 29 8.62 9.25 -0.07
C TYR A 29 8.10 7.92 0.41
N ILE A 30 6.98 7.48 -0.14
CA ILE A 30 6.32 6.23 0.21
C ILE A 30 5.98 5.53 -1.09
N ILE A 31 6.29 4.24 -1.16
CA ILE A 31 5.69 3.34 -2.14
C ILE A 31 5.02 2.23 -1.34
N GLY A 32 3.75 2.00 -1.61
CA GLY A 32 2.97 0.97 -0.93
C GLY A 32 2.02 0.26 -1.88
N GLY A 33 1.35 -0.77 -1.39
CA GLY A 33 0.39 -1.52 -2.17
C GLY A 33 0.17 -2.92 -1.63
N PHE A 34 -0.23 -3.84 -2.50
CA PHE A 34 -0.57 -5.20 -2.10
C PHE A 34 -0.20 -6.23 -3.17
N SER A 35 -0.15 -7.50 -2.76
CA SER A 35 -0.03 -8.66 -3.63
C SER A 35 -1.34 -9.45 -3.69
N VAL A 36 -1.54 -10.15 -4.80
CA VAL A 36 -2.60 -11.16 -4.97
C VAL A 36 -2.08 -12.27 -5.87
N ASP A 37 -2.52 -13.49 -5.67
CA ASP A 37 -2.23 -14.60 -6.58
C ASP A 37 -2.91 -14.38 -7.94
N TYR A 38 -2.21 -14.69 -9.03
CA TYR A 38 -2.69 -14.42 -10.39
C TYR A 38 -4.02 -15.09 -10.72
N ASP A 39 -4.23 -16.32 -10.27
CA ASP A 39 -5.49 -17.06 -10.46
C ASP A 39 -6.66 -16.46 -9.66
N LYS A 40 -6.36 -15.62 -8.66
CA LYS A 40 -7.34 -14.88 -7.86
C LYS A 40 -7.58 -13.44 -8.31
N GLU A 41 -6.83 -12.94 -9.29
CA GLU A 41 -6.95 -11.56 -9.78
C GLU A 41 -8.36 -11.24 -10.29
N LYS A 42 -8.97 -12.16 -11.04
CA LYS A 42 -10.35 -12.00 -11.54
C LYS A 42 -11.37 -11.97 -10.41
N GLU A 43 -11.20 -12.81 -9.39
CA GLU A 43 -12.08 -12.82 -8.21
C GLU A 43 -12.00 -11.48 -7.46
N LEU A 44 -10.79 -10.96 -7.26
CA LEU A 44 -10.57 -9.65 -6.66
C LEU A 44 -11.22 -8.53 -7.47
N GLU A 45 -11.09 -8.55 -8.80
CA GLU A 45 -11.74 -7.58 -9.69
C GLU A 45 -13.26 -7.54 -9.47
N GLN A 46 -13.91 -8.71 -9.44
CA GLN A 46 -15.36 -8.79 -9.23
C GLN A 46 -15.77 -8.22 -7.87
N LYS A 47 -14.97 -8.44 -6.82
CA LYS A 47 -15.23 -7.87 -5.49
C LYS A 47 -15.12 -6.35 -5.50
N ILE A 48 -14.11 -5.79 -6.17
CA ILE A 48 -13.98 -4.33 -6.31
C ILE A 48 -15.18 -3.74 -7.07
N ILE A 49 -15.60 -4.38 -8.16
CA ILE A 49 -16.78 -3.97 -8.93
C ILE A 49 -18.05 -4.03 -8.08
N ALA A 50 -18.24 -5.10 -7.31
CA ALA A 50 -19.40 -5.25 -6.44
C ALA A 50 -19.48 -4.13 -5.39
N VAL A 51 -18.35 -3.77 -4.76
CA VAL A 51 -18.31 -2.62 -3.84
C VAL A 51 -18.72 -1.34 -4.55
N LYS A 52 -18.13 -1.06 -5.72
CA LYS A 52 -18.45 0.14 -6.52
C LYS A 52 -19.95 0.23 -6.85
N GLN A 53 -20.54 -0.86 -7.32
CA GLN A 53 -21.96 -0.91 -7.68
C GLN A 53 -22.90 -0.57 -6.53
N ARG A 54 -22.56 -0.94 -5.28
CA ARG A 54 -23.35 -0.57 -4.09
C ARG A 54 -23.46 0.94 -3.87
N PHE A 55 -22.49 1.71 -4.37
CA PHE A 55 -22.47 3.17 -4.30
C PHE A 55 -22.90 3.83 -5.62
N GLY A 56 -23.52 3.08 -6.53
CA GLY A 56 -23.97 3.59 -7.83
C GLY A 56 -22.82 3.84 -8.83
N LEU A 57 -21.65 3.23 -8.61
CA LEU A 57 -20.50 3.36 -9.50
C LEU A 57 -20.45 2.21 -10.52
N GLU A 58 -20.17 2.55 -11.77
CA GLU A 58 -19.82 1.60 -12.82
C GLU A 58 -18.37 1.10 -12.69
N LYS A 59 -18.03 0.01 -13.39
CA LYS A 59 -16.68 -0.55 -13.47
C LYS A 59 -15.63 0.52 -13.83
N ARG A 60 -15.96 1.43 -14.75
CA ARG A 60 -15.04 2.46 -15.24
C ARG A 60 -14.79 3.60 -14.25
N HIS A 61 -15.68 3.81 -13.27
CA HIS A 61 -15.56 4.98 -12.39
C HIS A 61 -14.37 4.84 -11.44
N PRO A 62 -13.45 5.82 -11.41
CA PRO A 62 -12.31 5.78 -10.52
C PRO A 62 -12.69 6.12 -9.08
N VAL A 63 -11.95 5.51 -8.16
CA VAL A 63 -11.95 5.85 -6.72
C VAL A 63 -10.49 6.04 -6.29
N LYS A 64 -10.23 7.05 -5.45
CA LYS A 64 -8.91 7.34 -4.88
C LYS A 64 -9.00 7.64 -3.39
N TRP A 65 -7.88 7.49 -2.68
CA TRP A 65 -7.68 7.94 -1.31
C TRP A 65 -8.05 9.41 -1.15
N ASN A 66 -7.61 10.27 -2.08
CA ASN A 66 -8.08 11.64 -2.17
C ASN A 66 -9.07 11.78 -3.33
N LEU A 67 -10.37 11.65 -3.04
CA LEU A 67 -11.41 11.69 -4.07
C LEU A 67 -11.44 13.02 -4.82
N LYS A 68 -11.00 14.12 -4.18
CA LYS A 68 -10.96 15.46 -4.80
C LYS A 68 -10.12 15.51 -6.08
N ASP A 69 -9.12 14.63 -6.20
CA ASP A 69 -8.25 14.55 -7.38
C ASP A 69 -9.00 14.05 -8.62
N LEU A 70 -10.16 13.44 -8.44
CA LEU A 70 -11.01 12.93 -9.52
C LEU A 70 -12.02 13.95 -10.03
N ARG A 71 -12.12 15.14 -9.43
CA ARG A 71 -13.11 16.15 -9.84
C ARG A 71 -13.05 16.44 -11.34
N LYS A 72 -11.84 16.65 -11.87
CA LYS A 72 -11.64 16.89 -13.30
C LYS A 72 -12.13 15.72 -14.15
N TYR A 73 -11.84 14.48 -13.76
CA TYR A 73 -12.29 13.29 -14.49
C TYR A 73 -13.82 13.27 -14.60
N TYR A 74 -14.54 13.46 -13.48
CA TYR A 74 -16.00 13.44 -13.50
C TYR A 74 -16.58 14.65 -14.25
N ALA A 75 -15.96 15.83 -14.14
CA ALA A 75 -16.37 17.01 -14.92
C ALA A 75 -16.22 16.77 -16.43
N ASP A 76 -15.08 16.22 -16.87
CA ASP A 76 -14.77 15.93 -18.27
C ASP A 76 -15.69 14.83 -18.87
N ASN A 77 -16.43 14.10 -18.03
CA ASN A 77 -17.39 13.06 -18.43
C ASN A 77 -18.86 13.42 -18.13
N ASP A 78 -19.17 14.70 -17.85
CA ASP A 78 -20.52 15.18 -17.52
C ASP A 78 -21.16 14.54 -16.26
N GLU A 79 -20.33 14.07 -15.33
CA GLU A 79 -20.73 13.33 -14.13
C GLU A 79 -20.53 14.14 -12.83
N GLU A 80 -20.48 15.48 -12.90
CA GLU A 80 -20.25 16.35 -11.72
C GLU A 80 -21.30 16.13 -10.60
N LYS A 81 -22.54 15.76 -10.96
CA LYS A 81 -23.59 15.42 -9.98
C LYS A 81 -23.24 14.15 -9.20
N LEU A 82 -22.75 13.12 -9.89
CA LEU A 82 -22.28 11.88 -9.28
C LEU A 82 -21.07 12.18 -8.39
N PHE A 83 -20.10 12.95 -8.86
CA PHE A 83 -18.95 13.35 -8.04
C PHE A 83 -19.36 13.99 -6.71
N LYS A 84 -20.34 14.90 -6.73
CA LYS A 84 -20.86 15.55 -5.51
C LYS A 84 -21.49 14.56 -4.53
N SER A 85 -22.26 13.57 -5.01
CA SER A 85 -22.82 12.54 -4.11
C SER A 85 -21.72 11.65 -3.53
N LEU A 86 -20.73 11.25 -4.34
CA LEU A 86 -19.62 10.44 -3.90
C LEU A 86 -18.78 11.10 -2.80
N MET A 87 -18.63 12.43 -2.83
CA MET A 87 -17.91 13.15 -1.78
C MET A 87 -18.52 12.92 -0.39
N SER A 88 -19.85 12.78 -0.28
CA SER A 88 -20.53 12.52 1.00
C SER A 88 -20.38 11.09 1.51
N VAL A 89 -20.07 10.13 0.64
CA VAL A 89 -19.94 8.69 0.98
C VAL A 89 -18.54 8.14 0.73
N SER A 90 -17.55 9.04 0.54
CA SER A 90 -16.22 8.65 0.06
C SER A 90 -15.45 7.79 1.06
N ASP A 91 -15.74 7.95 2.34
CA ASP A 91 -15.11 7.18 3.40
C ASP A 91 -15.68 5.75 3.48
N GLU A 92 -16.99 5.61 3.30
CA GLU A 92 -17.69 4.33 3.26
C GLU A 92 -17.19 3.49 2.09
N ILE A 93 -17.00 4.12 0.92
CA ILE A 93 -16.40 3.46 -0.25
C ILE A 93 -15.00 2.95 0.07
N ARG A 94 -14.13 3.78 0.66
CA ARG A 94 -12.75 3.38 1.01
C ARG A 94 -12.74 2.25 2.04
N LEU A 95 -13.60 2.32 3.05
CA LEU A 95 -13.75 1.27 4.05
C LEU A 95 -14.11 -0.05 3.39
N ASP A 96 -15.13 -0.05 2.54
CA ASP A 96 -15.60 -1.27 1.89
C ASP A 96 -14.58 -1.84 0.89
N LEU A 97 -13.81 -0.98 0.21
CA LEU A 97 -12.70 -1.43 -0.63
C LEU A 97 -11.56 -2.05 0.19
N LEU A 98 -11.19 -1.44 1.32
CA LEU A 98 -10.16 -1.99 2.21
C LEU A 98 -10.58 -3.31 2.86
N LYS A 99 -11.86 -3.45 3.20
CA LYS A 99 -12.42 -4.69 3.75
C LYS A 99 -12.25 -5.89 2.80
N ILE A 100 -12.20 -5.68 1.49
CA ILE A 100 -11.90 -6.75 0.52
C ILE A 100 -10.58 -7.46 0.86
N LEU A 101 -9.58 -6.70 1.34
CA LEU A 101 -8.26 -7.24 1.73
C LEU A 101 -8.37 -8.19 2.93
N SER A 102 -9.31 -7.94 3.86
CA SER A 102 -9.46 -8.68 5.12
C SER A 102 -10.50 -9.80 5.09
N GLU A 103 -11.58 -9.67 4.31
CA GLU A 103 -12.80 -10.47 4.46
C GLU A 103 -12.82 -11.79 3.66
N ASN A 104 -11.69 -12.28 3.12
CA ASN A 104 -11.73 -13.34 2.11
C ASN A 104 -10.58 -14.36 2.21
N ASP A 105 -10.81 -15.53 1.61
CA ASP A 105 -9.81 -16.59 1.31
C ASP A 105 -8.72 -16.16 0.29
N LEU A 106 -8.57 -14.85 0.07
CA LEU A 106 -7.53 -14.31 -0.79
C LEU A 106 -6.23 -14.16 0.01
N ASP A 107 -5.17 -14.81 -0.45
CA ASP A 107 -3.82 -14.62 0.07
C ASP A 107 -3.25 -13.27 -0.37
N ILE A 108 -3.69 -12.21 0.30
CA ILE A 108 -3.27 -10.84 0.08
C ILE A 108 -2.28 -10.43 1.16
N SER A 109 -1.12 -9.92 0.73
CA SER A 109 -0.15 -9.25 1.60
C SER A 109 -0.01 -7.79 1.18
N ALA A 110 0.03 -6.88 2.16
CA ALA A 110 0.29 -5.47 1.98
C ALA A 110 1.77 -5.15 2.25
N PHE A 111 2.31 -4.19 1.50
CA PHE A 111 3.70 -3.77 1.59
C PHE A 111 3.79 -2.25 1.55
N VAL A 112 4.67 -1.69 2.36
CA VAL A 112 4.90 -0.25 2.47
C VAL A 112 6.38 0.00 2.71
N SER A 113 6.98 0.86 1.90
CA SER A 113 8.36 1.31 2.02
C SER A 113 8.38 2.82 2.06
N ALA A 114 9.02 3.39 3.08
CA ALA A 114 9.13 4.82 3.31
C ALA A 114 10.60 5.27 3.44
N ILE A 115 10.98 6.34 2.77
CA ILE A 115 12.30 6.97 2.88
C ILE A 115 12.13 8.40 3.37
N VAL A 116 12.65 8.67 4.56
CA VAL A 116 12.74 10.01 5.13
C VAL A 116 14.07 10.64 4.73
N ARG A 117 14.03 11.87 4.22
CA ARG A 117 15.22 12.65 3.90
C ARG A 117 15.09 14.10 4.33
N LEU A 118 16.23 14.80 4.36
CA LEU A 118 16.22 16.26 4.43
C LEU A 118 15.70 16.84 3.11
N LYS A 119 14.76 17.79 3.19
CA LYS A 119 14.25 18.50 2.02
C LYS A 119 15.30 19.51 1.55
N ARG A 120 15.90 19.26 0.39
CA ARG A 120 16.89 20.14 -0.25
C ARG A 120 16.33 20.67 -1.57
N LYS A 121 16.53 21.97 -1.86
CA LYS A 121 16.01 22.62 -3.07
C LYS A 121 16.83 22.29 -4.32
N ASP A 122 18.09 21.87 -4.15
CA ASP A 122 19.13 21.82 -5.19
C ASP A 122 19.44 20.42 -5.72
N ARG A 123 18.86 19.36 -5.13
CA ARG A 123 19.13 17.97 -5.55
C ARG A 123 17.85 17.14 -5.57
N PRO A 124 17.36 16.72 -6.75
CA PRO A 124 16.34 15.67 -6.81
C PRO A 124 16.98 14.41 -6.23
N GLY A 125 16.60 14.04 -5.01
CA GLY A 125 17.23 12.89 -4.36
C GLY A 125 16.65 11.56 -4.87
N ILE A 126 17.45 10.51 -4.81
CA ILE A 126 17.15 9.13 -5.24
C ILE A 126 16.16 8.37 -4.32
N SER A 127 15.24 9.11 -3.68
CA SER A 127 14.36 8.57 -2.66
C SER A 127 13.35 7.57 -3.23
N TYR A 128 12.82 7.80 -4.43
CA TYR A 128 11.94 6.85 -5.09
C TYR A 128 12.65 5.53 -5.41
N GLN A 129 13.88 5.59 -5.94
CA GLN A 129 14.69 4.41 -6.23
C GLN A 129 14.99 3.61 -4.95
N ARG A 130 15.32 4.31 -3.86
CA ARG A 130 15.53 3.67 -2.54
C ARG A 130 14.25 3.09 -1.95
N CYS A 131 13.11 3.78 -2.07
CA CYS A 131 11.80 3.24 -1.69
C CYS A 131 11.51 1.94 -2.44
N LEU A 132 11.64 1.98 -3.78
CA LEU A 132 11.37 0.83 -4.64
C LEU A 132 12.34 -0.31 -4.36
N THR A 133 13.64 -0.03 -4.25
CA THR A 133 14.67 -1.03 -3.88
C THR A 133 14.33 -1.73 -2.58
N ASN A 134 13.98 -0.96 -1.55
CA ASN A 134 13.57 -1.54 -0.28
C ASN A 134 12.36 -2.44 -0.45
N LEU A 135 11.36 -2.00 -1.21
CA LEU A 135 10.12 -2.73 -1.43
C LEU A 135 10.35 -4.03 -2.22
N LEU A 136 11.10 -3.98 -3.33
CA LEU A 136 11.41 -5.13 -4.19
C LEU A 136 12.05 -6.27 -3.40
N GLN A 137 12.93 -5.97 -2.44
CA GLN A 137 13.50 -6.99 -1.56
C GLN A 137 12.43 -7.72 -0.74
N ARG A 138 11.40 -7.01 -0.27
CA ARG A 138 10.31 -7.61 0.54
C ARG A 138 9.34 -8.37 -0.33
N LEU A 139 9.07 -7.89 -1.54
CA LEU A 139 8.30 -8.65 -2.53
C LEU A 139 9.01 -9.97 -2.82
N ALA A 140 10.31 -9.93 -3.08
CA ALA A 140 11.13 -11.12 -3.36
C ALA A 140 11.19 -12.12 -2.19
N MET A 141 11.11 -11.63 -0.95
CA MET A 141 11.01 -12.48 0.25
C MET A 141 9.61 -13.11 0.41
N ASN A 142 8.55 -12.49 -0.12
CA ASN A 142 7.18 -13.01 -0.11
C ASN A 142 6.88 -13.96 -1.28
N THR A 143 7.82 -14.17 -2.20
CA THR A 143 7.62 -15.02 -3.37
C THR A 143 8.42 -16.32 -3.28
N VAL A 144 7.79 -17.39 -3.76
CA VAL A 144 8.48 -18.65 -4.09
C VAL A 144 8.70 -18.71 -5.60
N PRO A 145 9.81 -19.29 -6.09
CA PRO A 145 10.01 -19.46 -7.52
C PRO A 145 8.85 -20.22 -8.18
N THR A 146 8.39 -19.75 -9.33
CA THR A 146 7.30 -20.38 -10.10
C THR A 146 7.68 -20.50 -11.57
N ASP A 147 7.00 -21.39 -12.32
CA ASP A 147 7.19 -21.56 -13.77
C ASP A 147 6.63 -20.37 -14.59
N HIS A 148 5.90 -19.48 -13.92
CA HIS A 148 5.36 -18.25 -14.47
C HIS A 148 5.99 -17.02 -13.80
N TYR A 149 5.69 -15.84 -14.34
CA TYR A 149 6.34 -14.62 -13.88
C TYR A 149 5.51 -13.87 -12.84
N HIS A 150 6.10 -13.60 -11.67
CA HIS A 150 5.64 -12.53 -10.80
C HIS A 150 5.69 -11.20 -11.53
N SER A 151 4.72 -10.32 -11.31
CA SER A 151 4.68 -9.03 -12.00
C SER A 151 4.43 -7.89 -11.05
N VAL A 152 5.12 -6.78 -11.30
CA VAL A 152 5.02 -5.55 -10.52
C VAL A 152 4.38 -4.48 -11.39
N PHE A 153 3.26 -3.94 -10.93
CA PHE A 153 2.50 -2.86 -11.55
C PHE A 153 2.64 -1.61 -10.69
N LEU A 154 3.02 -0.50 -11.31
CA LEU A 154 3.13 0.81 -10.67
C LEU A 154 2.13 1.78 -11.30
N ASP A 155 1.57 2.71 -10.50
CA ASP A 155 0.95 3.91 -11.07
C ASP A 155 2.01 4.73 -11.83
N PHE A 156 1.58 5.38 -12.91
CA PHE A 156 2.47 6.06 -13.84
C PHE A 156 3.11 7.26 -13.14
N PHE A 157 4.41 7.15 -12.90
CA PHE A 157 5.21 8.23 -12.34
C PHE A 157 5.22 9.42 -13.30
N LYS A 158 5.04 10.62 -12.75
CA LYS A 158 5.14 11.89 -13.50
C LYS A 158 6.59 12.23 -13.93
N GLU A 159 7.56 11.39 -13.56
CA GLU A 159 8.99 11.57 -13.78
C GLU A 159 9.52 10.58 -14.82
N ASP A 160 10.76 10.77 -15.25
CA ASP A 160 11.46 9.86 -16.15
C ASP A 160 11.47 8.42 -15.60
N SER A 161 10.62 7.57 -16.18
CA SER A 161 10.49 6.16 -15.80
C SER A 161 11.78 5.34 -16.03
N SER A 162 12.76 5.88 -16.76
CA SER A 162 14.01 5.19 -17.07
C SER A 162 14.82 4.87 -15.80
N GLU A 163 14.84 5.78 -14.83
CA GLU A 163 15.57 5.56 -13.57
C GLU A 163 14.93 4.50 -12.68
N ILE A 164 13.59 4.45 -12.69
CA ILE A 164 12.83 3.40 -12.00
C ILE A 164 13.00 2.05 -12.71
N ALA A 165 12.94 2.03 -14.04
CA ALA A 165 13.21 0.83 -14.83
C ALA A 165 14.65 0.33 -14.64
N ALA A 166 15.64 1.22 -14.59
CA ALA A 166 17.03 0.88 -14.29
C ALA A 166 17.17 0.30 -12.88
N CYS A 167 16.52 0.90 -11.88
CA CYS A 167 16.48 0.36 -10.52
C CYS A 167 15.92 -1.07 -10.49
N TYR A 168 14.82 -1.31 -11.19
CA TYR A 168 14.22 -2.64 -11.32
C TYR A 168 15.15 -3.63 -12.03
N SER A 169 15.72 -3.24 -13.16
CA SER A 169 16.64 -4.06 -13.97
C SER A 169 17.89 -4.49 -13.18
N TYR A 170 18.45 -3.60 -12.36
CA TYR A 170 19.57 -3.93 -11.47
C TYR A 170 19.19 -4.99 -10.43
N GLY A 171 18.05 -4.82 -9.75
CA GLY A 171 17.54 -5.81 -8.81
C GLY A 171 17.22 -7.15 -9.50
N PHE A 172 16.67 -7.09 -10.71
CA PHE A 172 16.28 -8.25 -11.51
C PHE A 172 17.47 -9.11 -11.93
N HIS A 173 18.48 -8.51 -12.57
CA HIS A 173 19.61 -9.26 -13.11
C HIS A 173 20.71 -9.55 -12.08
N PHE A 174 20.94 -8.64 -11.14
CA PHE A 174 22.13 -8.69 -10.28
C PHE A 174 21.82 -8.86 -8.80
N GLY A 175 20.55 -8.78 -8.39
CA GLY A 175 20.18 -8.87 -6.97
C GLY A 175 20.83 -7.78 -6.12
N LYS A 176 20.97 -6.56 -6.67
CA LYS A 176 21.52 -5.40 -5.97
C LYS A 176 20.96 -4.11 -6.53
N ASP A 177 21.08 -3.01 -5.79
CA ASP A 177 20.74 -1.67 -6.29
C ASP A 177 21.92 -0.98 -7.00
N ARG A 178 21.69 0.24 -7.47
CA ARG A 178 22.72 1.06 -8.15
C ARG A 178 23.81 1.58 -7.18
N GLU A 179 23.57 1.53 -5.87
CA GLU A 179 24.52 1.90 -4.83
C GLU A 179 25.38 0.70 -4.38
N GLY A 180 25.10 -0.51 -4.89
CA GLY A 180 25.82 -1.74 -4.59
C GLY A 180 25.27 -2.53 -3.41
N ASN A 181 24.12 -2.13 -2.84
CA ASN A 181 23.50 -2.87 -1.74
C ASN A 181 22.87 -4.16 -2.26
N ILE A 182 23.26 -5.29 -1.67
CA ILE A 182 22.84 -6.63 -2.09
C ILE A 182 21.44 -6.95 -1.54
N TYR A 183 20.61 -7.56 -2.36
CA TYR A 183 19.28 -8.03 -1.97
C TYR A 183 19.45 -9.34 -1.22
N ASN A 184 18.90 -9.43 -0.01
CA ASN A 184 18.93 -10.67 0.77
C ASN A 184 18.29 -11.86 0.05
N ALA A 185 17.34 -11.58 -0.86
CA ALA A 185 16.67 -12.58 -1.66
C ALA A 185 17.47 -13.04 -2.91
N GLY A 186 18.60 -12.40 -3.21
CA GLY A 186 19.29 -12.54 -4.49
C GLY A 186 18.59 -11.80 -5.63
N PRO A 187 18.96 -12.08 -6.90
CA PRO A 187 18.30 -11.54 -8.08
C PRO A 187 16.80 -11.84 -8.13
N LEU A 188 15.99 -10.86 -8.59
CA LEU A 188 14.55 -11.10 -8.75
C LEU A 188 14.25 -12.15 -9.83
N ALA A 189 15.14 -12.32 -10.82
CA ALA A 189 15.05 -13.37 -11.83
C ALA A 189 15.00 -14.76 -11.21
N ASP A 190 15.81 -15.02 -10.17
CA ASP A 190 15.87 -16.30 -9.46
C ASP A 190 14.61 -16.57 -8.63
N LYS A 191 13.83 -15.52 -8.36
CA LYS A 191 12.51 -15.61 -7.72
C LYS A 191 11.37 -15.75 -8.73
N GLY A 192 11.65 -15.77 -10.03
CA GLY A 192 10.62 -15.88 -11.07
C GLY A 192 9.88 -14.58 -11.32
N PHE A 193 10.49 -13.41 -11.12
CA PHE A 193 9.88 -12.15 -11.55
C PHE A 193 9.93 -11.99 -13.08
N SER A 194 9.03 -11.18 -13.63
CA SER A 194 9.09 -10.73 -15.02
C SER A 194 10.29 -9.83 -15.22
N GLN A 195 10.91 -9.87 -16.40
CA GLN A 195 11.93 -8.87 -16.77
C GLN A 195 11.35 -7.46 -16.89
N CYS A 196 10.02 -7.35 -17.04
CA CYS A 196 9.31 -6.09 -17.25
C CYS A 196 8.71 -5.56 -15.95
N LEU A 197 8.86 -4.25 -15.77
CA LEU A 197 8.06 -3.46 -14.85
C LEU A 197 6.87 -2.87 -15.61
N TYR A 198 5.66 -3.04 -15.09
CA TYR A 198 4.43 -2.60 -15.77
C TYR A 198 3.97 -1.27 -15.19
N PHE A 199 3.60 -0.33 -16.07
CA PHE A 199 3.07 0.97 -15.68
C PHE A 199 1.61 1.08 -16.11
N GLY A 200 0.75 1.54 -15.21
CA GLY A 200 -0.65 1.85 -15.48
C GLY A 200 -1.02 3.22 -14.94
N LYS A 201 -2.25 3.67 -15.15
CA LYS A 201 -2.77 4.88 -14.48
C LYS A 201 -3.84 4.49 -13.48
N THR A 202 -3.76 4.98 -12.25
CA THR A 202 -4.75 4.71 -11.20
C THR A 202 -6.17 5.00 -11.68
N ILE A 203 -6.40 6.08 -12.42
CA ILE A 203 -7.74 6.43 -12.91
C ILE A 203 -8.38 5.36 -13.82
N PHE A 204 -7.59 4.50 -14.47
CA PHE A 204 -8.07 3.50 -15.42
C PHE A 204 -7.87 2.05 -14.95
N ASN A 205 -7.22 1.83 -13.81
CA ASN A 205 -6.92 0.49 -13.30
C ASN A 205 -7.43 0.34 -11.86
N GLN A 206 -8.36 -0.59 -11.65
CA GLN A 206 -9.02 -0.79 -10.35
C GLN A 206 -8.10 -1.33 -9.26
N PHE A 207 -7.10 -2.13 -9.64
CA PHE A 207 -6.12 -2.65 -8.69
C PHE A 207 -5.18 -1.53 -8.23
N LEU A 208 -4.77 -0.63 -9.14
CA LEU A 208 -4.00 0.56 -8.78
C LEU A 208 -4.84 1.54 -7.93
N GLN A 209 -6.15 1.62 -8.11
CA GLN A 209 -7.03 2.37 -7.20
C GLN A 209 -7.04 1.80 -5.79
N LEU A 210 -7.08 0.47 -5.67
CA LEU A 210 -6.97 -0.18 -4.37
C LEU A 210 -5.57 0.02 -3.76
N ALA A 211 -4.52 -0.02 -4.58
CA ALA A 211 -3.14 0.27 -4.14
C ALA A 211 -2.97 1.73 -3.65
N ASP A 212 -3.59 2.71 -4.32
CA ASP A 212 -3.64 4.12 -3.90
C ASP A 212 -4.35 4.28 -2.54
N ILE A 213 -5.43 3.53 -2.30
CA ILE A 213 -6.13 3.52 -1.02
C ILE A 213 -5.27 2.88 0.08
N VAL A 214 -4.62 1.74 -0.19
CA VAL A 214 -3.70 1.08 0.76
C VAL A 214 -2.53 2.00 1.12
N THR A 215 -1.90 2.59 0.11
CA THR A 215 -0.75 3.50 0.27
C THR A 215 -1.13 4.77 0.98
N GLY A 216 -2.24 5.40 0.61
CA GLY A 216 -2.77 6.59 1.26
C GLY A 216 -3.11 6.35 2.73
N CYS A 217 -3.68 5.20 3.04
CA CYS A 217 -3.97 4.79 4.41
C CYS A 217 -2.68 4.61 5.24
N ALA A 218 -1.67 3.92 4.69
CA ALA A 218 -0.37 3.75 5.33
C ALA A 218 0.38 5.09 5.50
N LYS A 219 0.26 5.98 4.52
CA LYS A 219 0.82 7.34 4.57
C LYS A 219 0.20 8.14 5.71
N ASP A 220 -1.11 8.11 5.88
CA ASP A 220 -1.79 8.79 6.99
C ASP A 220 -1.31 8.25 8.36
N PHE A 221 -1.11 6.93 8.50
CA PHE A 221 -0.52 6.34 9.71
C PHE A 221 0.90 6.83 9.98
N ILE A 222 1.80 6.74 9.00
CA ILE A 222 3.19 7.18 9.12
C ILE A 222 3.24 8.69 9.44
N GLU A 223 2.39 9.48 8.79
CA GLU A 223 2.28 10.92 9.05
C GLU A 223 1.86 11.21 10.50
N CYS A 224 0.85 10.51 11.04
CA CYS A 224 0.42 10.68 12.42
C CYS A 224 1.54 10.31 13.42
N CYS A 225 2.22 9.19 13.21
CA CYS A 225 3.36 8.77 14.04
C CYS A 225 4.46 9.83 14.09
N LEU A 226 4.86 10.35 12.93
CA LEU A 226 6.00 11.27 12.83
C LEU A 226 5.66 12.70 13.24
N ARG A 227 4.41 13.13 13.02
CA ARG A 227 3.92 14.46 13.45
C ARG A 227 3.35 14.46 14.87
N LYS A 228 3.30 13.31 15.55
CA LYS A 228 2.67 13.14 16.87
C LYS A 228 1.23 13.66 16.91
N ARG A 229 0.45 13.30 15.89
CA ARG A 229 -0.97 13.68 15.78
C ARG A 229 -1.87 12.56 16.28
N GLU A 230 -3.10 12.92 16.61
CA GLU A 230 -4.15 11.96 16.95
C GLU A 230 -4.45 10.99 15.79
N PHE A 231 -4.84 9.77 16.16
CA PHE A 231 -5.08 8.68 15.23
C PHE A 231 -6.55 8.56 14.76
N ASP A 232 -7.40 9.57 14.95
CA ASP A 232 -8.85 9.44 14.71
C ASP A 232 -9.22 8.89 13.33
N ARG A 233 -8.67 9.50 12.26
CA ARG A 233 -8.87 9.00 10.89
C ARG A 233 -8.15 7.67 10.66
N VAL A 234 -6.96 7.52 11.21
CA VAL A 234 -6.13 6.32 11.04
C VAL A 234 -6.80 5.08 11.65
N ARG A 235 -7.44 5.21 12.82
CA ARG A 235 -8.19 4.15 13.50
C ARG A 235 -9.33 3.59 12.64
N LYS A 236 -9.91 4.42 11.77
CA LYS A 236 -10.99 4.00 10.86
C LYS A 236 -10.48 3.07 9.75
N PHE A 237 -9.32 3.37 9.16
CA PHE A 237 -8.88 2.71 7.93
C PHE A 237 -7.68 1.78 8.10
N PHE A 238 -6.65 2.22 8.82
CA PHE A 238 -5.36 1.52 8.85
C PHE A 238 -5.41 0.13 9.46
N PRO A 239 -6.23 -0.18 10.48
CA PRO A 239 -6.36 -1.55 10.98
C PRO A 239 -6.68 -2.61 9.90
N LEU A 240 -7.40 -2.25 8.84
CA LEU A 240 -7.73 -3.16 7.73
C LEU A 240 -6.50 -3.51 6.88
N VAL A 241 -5.57 -2.56 6.72
CA VAL A 241 -4.28 -2.77 6.04
C VAL A 241 -3.28 -3.42 6.98
N MET A 242 -3.27 -2.99 8.25
CA MET A 242 -2.36 -3.41 9.31
C MET A 242 -2.29 -4.94 9.44
N ASN A 243 -3.46 -5.59 9.45
CA ASN A 243 -3.57 -7.05 9.56
C ASN A 243 -3.05 -7.80 8.33
N LYS A 244 -2.87 -7.10 7.21
CA LYS A 244 -2.39 -7.66 5.95
C LYS A 244 -0.95 -7.30 5.65
N LEU A 245 -0.31 -6.43 6.45
CA LEU A 245 1.12 -6.14 6.28
C LEU A 245 1.91 -7.46 6.30
N TYR A 246 2.78 -7.65 5.31
CA TYR A 246 3.65 -8.81 5.26
C TYR A 246 4.47 -8.94 6.56
N LYS A 247 4.63 -10.16 7.05
CA LYS A 247 5.27 -10.44 8.33
C LYS A 247 6.52 -11.27 8.12
N GLU A 248 7.44 -11.17 9.06
CA GLU A 248 8.55 -12.10 9.18
C GLU A 248 8.03 -13.54 9.30
N LEU A 249 8.71 -14.47 8.62
CA LEU A 249 8.33 -15.87 8.69
C LEU A 249 8.42 -16.39 10.13
N GLY A 250 7.31 -16.91 10.64
CA GLY A 250 7.22 -17.46 11.99
C GLY A 250 7.06 -16.41 13.10
N THR A 251 6.83 -15.13 12.76
CA THR A 251 6.53 -14.09 13.77
C THR A 251 5.35 -13.21 13.35
N ASP A 252 4.81 -12.45 14.30
CA ASP A 252 3.74 -11.48 14.05
C ASP A 252 4.25 -10.06 13.78
N LYS A 253 5.54 -9.91 13.47
CA LYS A 253 6.18 -8.60 13.31
C LYS A 253 6.10 -8.12 11.85
N PRO A 254 5.35 -7.03 11.56
CA PRO A 254 5.30 -6.46 10.21
C PRO A 254 6.46 -5.50 9.93
N PHE A 255 7.10 -4.96 10.96
CA PHE A 255 8.16 -3.98 10.80
C PHE A 255 9.40 -4.61 10.18
N ARG A 256 10.02 -3.89 9.23
CA ARG A 256 11.17 -4.34 8.42
C ARG A 256 10.82 -5.36 7.33
N TRP A 257 9.59 -5.86 7.33
CA TRP A 257 9.04 -6.84 6.39
C TRP A 257 7.89 -6.21 5.57
N GLY A 258 6.69 -6.09 6.10
CA GLY A 258 5.56 -5.44 5.41
C GLY A 258 5.57 -3.92 5.51
N LEU A 259 6.15 -3.36 6.57
CA LEU A 259 6.28 -1.91 6.76
C LEU A 259 7.74 -1.55 7.05
N VAL A 260 8.36 -0.88 6.10
CA VAL A 260 9.78 -0.50 6.12
C VAL A 260 9.87 1.01 6.12
N ILE A 261 10.65 1.56 7.04
CA ILE A 261 11.04 2.98 7.03
C ILE A 261 12.57 3.10 7.13
N ALA A 262 13.15 4.05 6.41
CA ALA A 262 14.54 4.41 6.55
C ALA A 262 14.70 5.93 6.70
N PRO A 263 15.66 6.41 7.53
CA PRO A 263 16.57 5.65 8.39
C PRO A 263 15.89 4.92 9.54
N SER A 264 16.61 3.98 10.16
CA SER A 264 16.05 3.06 11.16
C SER A 264 15.64 3.73 12.48
N GLU A 265 16.10 4.94 12.75
CA GLU A 265 15.69 5.72 13.92
C GLU A 265 14.18 6.02 13.97
N TYR A 266 13.49 5.98 12.82
CA TYR A 266 12.05 6.21 12.74
C TYR A 266 11.18 5.00 13.07
N TYR A 267 11.76 3.80 13.24
CA TYR A 267 10.97 2.61 13.61
C TYR A 267 10.29 2.77 14.96
N LYS A 268 10.95 3.39 15.93
CA LYS A 268 10.42 3.51 17.29
C LYS A 268 9.05 4.20 17.31
N GLN A 269 8.90 5.33 16.61
CA GLN A 269 7.65 6.08 16.54
C GLN A 269 6.54 5.30 15.84
N LEU A 270 6.90 4.52 14.81
CA LEU A 270 5.96 3.67 14.09
C LEU A 270 5.51 2.48 14.94
N GLU A 271 6.43 1.81 15.64
CA GLU A 271 6.14 0.70 16.55
C GLU A 271 5.25 1.15 17.72
N GLU A 272 5.53 2.31 18.31
CA GLU A 272 4.70 2.92 19.36
C GLU A 272 3.28 3.24 18.85
N GLY A 273 3.15 3.85 17.67
CA GLY A 273 1.83 4.14 17.07
C GLY A 273 1.05 2.88 16.72
N TYR A 274 1.72 1.86 16.23
CA TYR A 274 1.12 0.56 15.90
C TYR A 274 0.58 -0.14 17.15
N ALA A 275 1.34 -0.13 18.25
CA ALA A 275 0.89 -0.66 19.54
C ALA A 275 -0.35 0.07 20.08
N GLN A 276 -0.43 1.40 19.91
CA GLN A 276 -1.61 2.18 20.30
C GLN A 276 -2.88 1.78 19.55
N LEU A 277 -2.76 1.47 18.25
CA LEU A 277 -3.90 1.03 17.43
C LEU A 277 -4.38 -0.38 17.84
N ILE A 278 -3.47 -1.29 18.15
CA ILE A 278 -3.81 -2.63 18.67
C ILE A 278 -4.50 -2.51 20.04
N GLY A 279 -3.92 -1.76 20.98
CA GLY A 279 -4.46 -1.62 22.33
C GLY A 279 -5.85 -0.95 22.37
N SER A 280 -6.12 -0.06 21.42
CA SER A 280 -7.45 0.57 21.28
C SER A 280 -8.51 -0.40 20.73
N SER A 281 -8.10 -1.33 19.87
CA SER A 281 -9.01 -2.31 19.25
C SER A 281 -9.47 -3.38 20.24
N ALA A 282 -8.67 -3.70 21.26
CA ALA A 282 -9.03 -4.65 22.32
C ALA A 282 -10.07 -4.08 23.30
N LYS A 283 -10.06 -2.77 23.57
CA LYS A 283 -11.00 -2.15 24.53
C LYS A 283 -12.42 -2.03 23.97
N SER A 284 -12.57 -1.73 22.67
CA SER A 284 -13.89 -1.55 22.04
C SER A 284 -14.71 -2.85 21.89
N VAL A 285 -14.07 -4.03 22.01
CA VAL A 285 -14.75 -5.32 22.01
C VAL A 285 -15.31 -5.67 23.39
N VAL A 286 -14.56 -5.38 24.45
CA VAL A 286 -15.00 -5.63 25.84
C VAL A 286 -16.18 -4.75 26.23
N ASP A 287 -16.20 -3.49 25.78
CA ASP A 287 -17.29 -2.56 26.10
C ASP A 287 -18.61 -2.95 25.39
N LYS A 288 -18.57 -3.65 24.25
CA LYS A 288 -19.78 -4.09 23.53
C LYS A 288 -20.40 -5.37 24.09
N GLU A 289 -19.61 -6.23 24.75
CA GLU A 289 -20.13 -7.43 25.40
C GLU A 289 -20.77 -7.13 26.77
N GLY A 290 -20.46 -5.99 27.38
CA GLY A 290 -21.05 -5.54 28.65
C GLY A 290 -22.48 -4.99 28.56
N GLU A 291 -22.94 -4.56 27.37
CA GLU A 291 -24.25 -3.89 27.20
C GLU A 291 -25.41 -4.84 26.82
N HIS A 292 -25.18 -6.14 26.68
CA HIS A 292 -26.24 -7.14 26.43
C HIS A 292 -26.61 -8.00 27.65
N GLY A 293 -26.07 -7.69 28.83
CA GLY A 293 -26.31 -8.42 30.08
C GLY A 293 -27.13 -7.67 31.13
N SER A 294 -28.19 -6.93 30.78
CA SER A 294 -29.15 -6.40 31.78
C SER A 294 -30.46 -5.92 31.16
N ARG A 295 -31.21 -6.84 30.57
CA ARG A 295 -32.67 -6.72 30.44
C ARG A 295 -33.26 -8.11 30.52
N ASP A 296 -33.45 -8.58 31.76
CA ASP A 296 -34.46 -9.56 32.15
C ASP A 296 -34.35 -9.77 33.67
N LYS A 297 -34.98 -8.86 34.41
CA LYS A 297 -35.55 -9.09 35.75
C LYS A 297 -36.77 -8.19 35.92
#